data_AF-A0A246HMP9-F1
#
_entry.id   AF-A0A246HMP9-F1
#
_cell.length_a   1.000
_cell.length_b   1.000
_cell.length_c   1.000
_cell.angle_alpha   90.00
_cell.angle_beta   90.00
_cell.angle_gamma   90.00
#
_symmetry.space_group_name_H-M   'P 1'
#
loop_
_entity.id
_entity.type
_entity.pdbx_description
1 polymer ?
#
loop_
_entity_poly.entity_id
_entity_poly.type
_entity_poly.pdbx_seq_one_letter_code
_entity_poly.pdbx_strand_id
1 'polypeptide(L)'
;MDQWFFAEGNSQQRGPLPADELIALYRSSRIGLDTLVWRDGMAQWQPLESVAAEIGLDPAPAAGPAAEPVPDPTVPPALPAAPAIPVAPAAPANPVIPPPRKGLSGCAIVGIVAAIIVVLVLIVGAVLAAIALPAYQEYVARSKTSEALVTLAPVKVAVAAFHGEHGRCPVNDDEGFQPADGYADGAINAVRIGRFDNGHCGVEAELTVPGNAALDGKLLWLDYNGAGHWECSGEPDDTYLPAECRG
;
A
#
# COMPACT_ATOMS: atom_id res chain seq x y z
N MET A 1 35.56 -23.58 -10.32
CA MET A 1 35.05 -22.32 -9.76
C MET A 1 34.20 -21.75 -10.86
N ASP A 2 32.95 -22.18 -10.91
CA ASP A 2 32.11 -21.93 -12.08
C ASP A 2 31.55 -20.51 -11.93
N GLN A 3 32.02 -19.62 -12.79
CA GLN A 3 31.64 -18.21 -12.76
C GLN A 3 30.33 -18.04 -13.51
N TRP A 4 29.31 -17.61 -12.78
CA TRP A 4 27.97 -17.39 -13.31
C TRP A 4 27.66 -15.90 -13.40
N PHE A 5 26.78 -15.58 -14.34
CA PHE A 5 26.29 -14.26 -14.62
C PHE A 5 24.76 -14.30 -14.69
N PHE A 6 24.09 -13.24 -14.25
CA PHE A 6 22.63 -13.09 -14.41
C PHE A 6 22.26 -11.74 -14.99
N ALA A 7 21.13 -11.66 -15.68
CA ALA A 7 20.59 -10.44 -16.27
C ALA A 7 19.55 -9.80 -15.34
N GLU A 8 19.77 -8.56 -14.89
CA GLU A 8 18.82 -7.81 -14.05
C GLU A 8 18.10 -6.76 -14.90
N GLY A 9 16.76 -6.88 -15.05
CA GLY A 9 15.74 -5.86 -15.42
C GLY A 9 15.90 -5.00 -16.70
N ASN A 10 17.11 -4.75 -17.17
CA ASN A 10 17.52 -3.87 -18.25
C ASN A 10 18.73 -4.45 -19.02
N SER A 11 18.85 -5.79 -19.08
CA SER A 11 19.93 -6.51 -19.79
C SER A 11 21.35 -6.19 -19.30
N GLN A 12 21.52 -5.67 -18.08
CA GLN A 12 22.85 -5.56 -17.47
C GLN A 12 23.29 -6.93 -16.94
N GLN A 13 24.37 -7.45 -17.51
CA GLN A 13 25.06 -8.65 -17.05
C GLN A 13 25.81 -8.36 -15.75
N ARG A 14 25.43 -9.02 -14.66
CA ARG A 14 26.11 -8.90 -13.36
C ARG A 14 26.80 -10.22 -13.01
N GLY A 15 28.10 -10.14 -12.77
CA GLY A 15 29.00 -11.28 -12.49
C GLY A 15 30.46 -10.92 -12.79
N PRO A 16 31.43 -11.78 -12.45
CA PRO A 16 31.29 -13.20 -12.13
C PRO A 16 30.92 -13.47 -10.67
N LEU A 17 29.85 -14.25 -10.45
CA LEU A 17 29.40 -14.69 -9.12
C LEU A 17 29.54 -16.21 -9.03
N PRO A 18 29.91 -16.76 -7.86
CA PRO A 18 29.92 -18.20 -7.66
C PRO A 18 28.48 -18.73 -7.51
N ALA A 19 28.31 -20.03 -7.77
CA ALA A 19 27.02 -20.71 -7.80
C ALA A 19 26.19 -20.52 -6.51
N ASP A 20 26.82 -20.50 -5.34
CA ASP A 20 26.22 -20.31 -4.03
C ASP A 20 25.60 -18.91 -3.83
N GLU A 21 26.20 -17.88 -4.41
CA GLU A 21 25.70 -16.51 -4.33
C GLU A 21 24.42 -16.31 -5.15
N LEU A 22 24.28 -17.03 -6.27
CA LEU A 22 23.02 -17.11 -7.03
C LEU A 22 21.89 -17.73 -6.20
N ILE A 23 22.18 -18.76 -5.41
CA ILE A 23 21.19 -19.36 -4.50
C ILE A 23 20.76 -18.36 -3.43
N ALA A 24 21.70 -17.60 -2.88
CA ALA A 24 21.41 -16.57 -1.89
C ALA A 24 20.54 -15.43 -2.46
N LEU A 25 20.79 -15.02 -3.72
CA LEU A 25 19.97 -14.02 -4.41
C LEU A 25 18.55 -14.51 -4.68
N TYR A 26 18.39 -15.80 -5.04
CA TYR A 26 17.07 -16.41 -5.20
C TYR A 26 16.33 -16.49 -3.85
N ARG A 27 16.97 -16.97 -2.79
CA ARG A 27 16.38 -17.05 -1.44
C ARG A 27 16.00 -15.68 -0.88
N SER A 28 16.71 -14.62 -1.26
CA SER A 28 16.39 -13.24 -0.88
C SER A 28 15.34 -12.58 -1.79
N SER A 29 14.72 -13.32 -2.72
CA SER A 29 13.70 -12.83 -3.67
C SER A 29 14.18 -11.66 -4.55
N ARG A 30 15.50 -11.59 -4.81
CA ARG A 30 16.11 -10.55 -5.66
C ARG A 30 16.14 -10.95 -7.14
N ILE A 31 16.12 -12.26 -7.40
CA ILE A 31 16.02 -12.86 -8.74
C ILE A 31 14.94 -13.94 -8.71
N GLY A 32 14.20 -14.09 -9.82
CA GLY A 32 13.17 -15.10 -10.00
C GLY A 32 13.65 -16.33 -10.78
N LEU A 33 12.82 -17.37 -10.87
CA LEU A 33 13.11 -18.58 -11.66
C LEU A 33 13.20 -18.30 -13.17
N ASP A 34 12.54 -17.23 -13.62
CA ASP A 34 12.54 -16.69 -14.99
C ASP A 34 13.78 -15.84 -15.30
N THR A 35 14.63 -15.55 -14.31
CA THR A 35 15.82 -14.72 -14.51
C THR A 35 16.85 -15.46 -15.36
N LEU A 36 17.29 -14.82 -16.44
CA LEU A 36 18.29 -15.39 -17.35
C LEU A 36 19.67 -15.41 -16.71
N VAL A 37 20.29 -16.59 -16.71
CA VAL A 37 21.63 -16.86 -16.22
C VAL A 37 22.51 -17.46 -17.32
N TRP A 38 23.82 -17.22 -17.23
CA TRP A 38 24.81 -17.71 -18.18
C TRP A 38 26.12 -18.01 -17.46
N ARG A 39 26.87 -18.99 -17.97
CA ARG A 39 28.24 -19.29 -17.52
C ARG A 39 29.16 -19.52 -18.71
N ASP A 40 30.45 -19.43 -18.44
CA ASP A 40 31.49 -19.76 -19.40
C ASP A 40 31.33 -21.21 -19.91
N GLY A 41 31.16 -21.37 -21.22
CA GLY A 41 30.86 -22.66 -21.87
C GLY A 41 29.40 -22.87 -22.29
N MET A 42 28.46 -21.98 -21.95
CA MET A 42 27.09 -22.03 -22.49
C MET A 42 26.96 -21.29 -23.83
N ALA A 43 26.25 -21.90 -24.78
CA ALA A 43 26.01 -21.30 -26.11
C ALA A 43 25.08 -20.08 -26.08
N GLN A 44 24.19 -19.99 -25.09
CA GLN A 44 23.19 -18.92 -24.93
C GLN A 44 22.75 -18.79 -23.47
N TRP A 45 22.18 -17.64 -23.11
CA TRP A 45 21.55 -17.40 -21.81
C TRP A 45 20.36 -18.34 -21.59
N GLN A 46 20.22 -18.90 -20.40
CA GLN A 46 19.11 -19.80 -20.06
C GLN A 46 18.42 -19.33 -18.77
N PRO A 47 17.11 -19.56 -18.60
CA PRO A 47 16.41 -19.20 -17.37
C PRO A 47 16.92 -20.02 -16.17
N LEU A 48 16.93 -19.42 -14.97
CA LEU A 48 17.47 -20.05 -13.75
C LEU A 48 16.80 -21.41 -13.46
N GLU A 49 15.53 -21.59 -13.80
CA GLU A 49 14.82 -22.88 -13.67
C GLU A 49 15.46 -24.04 -14.44
N SER A 50 16.04 -23.80 -15.62
CA SER A 50 16.61 -24.89 -16.45
C SER A 50 17.92 -25.41 -15.87
N VAL A 51 18.60 -24.60 -15.06
CA VAL A 51 19.89 -24.93 -14.43
C VAL A 51 19.79 -25.08 -12.91
N ALA A 52 18.60 -24.89 -12.32
CA ALA A 52 18.36 -24.96 -10.88
C ALA A 52 18.82 -26.31 -10.28
N ALA A 53 18.52 -27.42 -10.95
CA ALA A 53 18.91 -28.75 -10.52
C ALA A 53 20.44 -28.98 -10.57
N GLU A 54 21.16 -28.30 -11.48
CA GLU A 54 22.61 -28.40 -11.62
C GLU A 54 23.35 -27.59 -10.53
N ILE A 55 22.75 -26.48 -10.09
CA ILE A 55 23.30 -25.56 -9.09
C ILE A 55 22.91 -26.00 -7.66
N GLY A 56 22.04 -27.01 -7.51
CA GLY A 56 21.57 -27.50 -6.21
C GLY A 56 20.47 -26.64 -5.60
N LEU A 57 19.72 -25.89 -6.40
CA LEU A 57 18.43 -25.34 -6.01
C LEU A 57 17.39 -26.46 -6.05
N ASP A 58 16.88 -26.88 -4.89
CA ASP A 58 15.62 -27.62 -4.78
C ASP A 58 14.46 -26.61 -4.70
N PRO A 59 13.70 -26.36 -5.78
CA PRO A 59 12.49 -25.57 -5.69
C PRO A 59 11.45 -26.33 -4.88
N ALA A 60 10.99 -25.75 -3.77
CA ALA A 60 9.87 -26.29 -3.02
C ALA A 60 8.62 -26.36 -3.93
N PRO A 61 7.82 -27.45 -3.87
CA PRO A 61 6.70 -27.63 -4.79
C PRO A 61 5.60 -26.61 -4.47
N ALA A 62 5.48 -25.59 -5.32
CA ALA A 62 4.28 -24.78 -5.39
C ALA A 62 3.21 -25.57 -6.16
N ALA A 63 2.05 -25.75 -5.50
CA ALA A 63 0.87 -26.40 -6.05
C ALA A 63 0.41 -25.76 -7.37
N GLY A 64 0.20 -26.59 -8.41
CA GLY A 64 -0.58 -26.24 -9.60
C GLY A 64 -2.07 -26.60 -9.42
N PRO A 65 -2.96 -26.21 -10.36
CA PRO A 65 -2.70 -26.39 -11.80
C PRO A 65 -3.15 -25.24 -12.74
N ALA A 66 -2.73 -25.42 -14.00
CA ALA A 66 -3.30 -24.92 -15.26
C ALA A 66 -2.75 -23.60 -15.81
N ALA A 67 -1.63 -23.75 -16.52
CA ALA A 67 -1.28 -22.93 -17.67
C ALA A 67 -2.25 -23.20 -18.85
N GLU A 68 -2.74 -22.14 -19.48
CA GLU A 68 -3.12 -22.20 -20.90
C GLU A 68 -1.85 -22.07 -21.75
N PRO A 69 -1.73 -22.81 -22.87
CA PRO A 69 -0.54 -22.76 -23.72
C PRO A 69 -0.57 -21.53 -24.62
N VAL A 70 0.39 -20.62 -24.43
CA VAL A 70 0.71 -19.59 -25.43
C VAL A 70 1.55 -20.27 -26.52
N PRO A 71 1.17 -20.18 -27.81
CA PRO A 71 1.92 -20.82 -28.89
C PRO A 71 3.27 -20.13 -29.13
N ASP A 72 4.26 -20.95 -29.51
CA ASP A 72 5.60 -20.56 -29.94
C ASP A 72 5.63 -19.38 -30.93
N PRO A 73 6.63 -18.50 -30.88
CA PRO A 73 6.96 -17.66 -32.02
C PRO A 73 7.55 -18.56 -33.12
N THR A 74 6.73 -18.91 -34.10
CA THR A 74 7.18 -19.53 -35.34
C THR A 74 8.22 -18.65 -36.02
N VAL A 75 9.42 -19.20 -36.19
CA VAL A 75 10.45 -18.69 -37.09
C VAL A 75 9.86 -18.54 -38.50
N PRO A 76 9.93 -17.36 -39.14
CA PRO A 76 9.45 -17.22 -40.51
C PRO A 76 10.33 -18.04 -41.48
N PRO A 77 9.75 -18.63 -42.54
CA PRO A 77 10.53 -19.35 -43.54
C PRO A 77 11.46 -18.38 -44.28
N ALA A 78 12.67 -18.86 -44.59
CA ALA A 78 13.60 -18.17 -45.47
C ALA A 78 12.93 -17.93 -46.83
N LEU A 79 12.84 -16.65 -47.22
CA LEU A 79 12.40 -16.22 -48.54
C LEU A 79 13.31 -16.82 -49.62
N PRO A 80 12.76 -17.25 -50.77
CA PRO A 80 13.58 -17.68 -51.90
C PRO A 80 14.43 -16.51 -52.42
N ALA A 81 15.67 -16.82 -52.80
CA ALA A 81 16.56 -15.87 -53.45
C ALA A 81 15.90 -15.30 -54.71
N ALA A 82 15.72 -13.98 -54.75
CA ALA A 82 15.26 -13.27 -55.94
C ALA A 82 16.29 -13.42 -57.07
N PRO A 83 15.86 -13.54 -58.34
CA PRO A 83 16.77 -13.56 -59.47
C PRO A 83 17.47 -12.20 -59.59
N ALA A 84 18.78 -12.23 -59.87
CA ALA A 84 19.56 -11.04 -60.15
C ALA A 84 19.02 -10.32 -61.40
N ILE A 85 18.47 -9.14 -61.21
CA ILE A 85 18.13 -8.23 -62.31
C ILE A 85 19.44 -7.66 -62.85
N PRO A 86 19.71 -7.71 -64.17
CA PRO A 86 20.87 -7.03 -64.73
C PRO A 86 20.73 -5.53 -64.51
N VAL A 87 21.66 -4.96 -63.73
CA VAL A 87 21.77 -3.52 -63.51
C VAL A 87 22.17 -2.87 -64.84
N ALA A 88 21.24 -2.11 -65.43
CA ALA A 88 21.56 -1.16 -66.48
C ALA A 88 22.40 -0.01 -65.89
N PRO A 89 23.36 0.57 -66.64
CA PRO A 89 24.18 1.65 -66.13
C PRO A 89 23.30 2.86 -65.79
N ALA A 90 23.33 3.26 -64.52
CA ALA A 90 22.67 4.45 -64.03
C ALA A 90 23.27 5.71 -64.67
N ALA A 91 22.42 6.57 -65.21
CA ALA A 91 22.78 7.94 -65.58
C ALA A 91 23.26 8.71 -64.33
N PRO A 92 24.16 9.70 -64.47
CA PRO A 92 24.63 10.48 -63.32
C PRO A 92 23.47 11.25 -62.69
N ALA A 93 23.06 10.84 -61.49
CA ALA A 93 22.12 11.60 -60.68
C ALA A 93 22.86 12.79 -60.04
N ASN A 94 22.34 13.99 -60.28
CA ASN A 94 22.81 15.19 -59.58
C ASN A 94 22.54 15.07 -58.08
N PRO A 95 23.47 15.55 -57.22
CA PRO A 95 23.26 15.53 -55.78
C PRO A 95 22.12 16.49 -55.40
N VAL A 96 20.99 15.95 -54.98
CA VAL A 96 19.95 16.71 -54.30
C VAL A 96 20.43 16.94 -52.87
N ILE A 97 20.89 18.16 -52.60
CA ILE A 97 21.28 18.60 -51.25
C ILE A 97 19.99 18.76 -50.44
N PRO A 98 19.79 18.01 -49.34
CA PRO A 98 18.61 18.18 -48.49
C PRO A 98 18.63 19.56 -47.82
N PRO A 99 17.47 20.22 -47.65
CA PRO A 99 17.40 21.54 -47.05
C PRO A 99 17.85 21.51 -45.58
N PRO A 100 18.48 22.59 -45.07
CA PRO A 100 18.95 22.66 -43.69
C PRO A 100 17.78 22.61 -42.71
N ARG A 101 17.78 21.63 -41.79
CA ARG A 101 16.79 21.54 -40.71
C ARG A 101 17.05 22.69 -39.72
N LYS A 102 16.08 23.58 -39.54
CA LYS A 102 16.11 24.61 -38.49
C LYS A 102 16.13 23.91 -37.13
N GLY A 103 17.29 23.90 -36.47
CA GLY A 103 17.43 23.38 -35.11
C GLY A 103 16.62 24.21 -34.13
N LEU A 104 15.80 23.55 -33.32
CA LEU A 104 15.06 24.19 -32.23
C LEU A 104 16.09 24.81 -31.26
N SER A 105 16.04 26.13 -31.06
CA SER A 105 16.97 26.86 -30.20
C SER A 105 17.05 26.20 -28.82
N GLY A 106 18.25 25.97 -28.29
CA GLY A 106 18.47 25.26 -27.02
C GLY A 106 17.67 25.83 -25.83
N CYS A 107 17.29 27.11 -25.89
CA CYS A 107 16.42 27.76 -24.91
C CYS A 107 14.98 27.22 -24.92
N ALA A 108 14.45 26.85 -26.09
CA ALA A 108 13.12 26.25 -26.21
C ALA A 108 13.08 24.81 -25.66
N ILE A 109 14.16 24.05 -25.84
CA ILE A 109 14.27 22.69 -25.27
C ILE A 109 14.30 22.76 -23.74
N VAL A 110 15.07 23.68 -23.17
CA VAL A 110 15.13 23.90 -21.71
C VAL A 110 13.75 24.30 -21.16
N GLY A 111 13.04 25.20 -21.85
CA GLY A 111 11.67 25.57 -21.46
C GLY A 111 10.70 24.38 -21.46
N ILE A 112 10.76 23.55 -22.50
CA ILE A 112 9.92 22.34 -22.60
C ILE A 112 10.27 21.34 -21.48
N VAL A 113 11.55 21.08 -21.24
CA VAL A 113 12.00 20.17 -20.18
C VAL A 113 11.58 20.68 -18.81
N ALA A 114 11.74 21.97 -18.52
CA ALA A 114 11.29 22.57 -17.27
C ALA A 114 9.77 22.44 -17.09
N ALA A 115 8.98 22.69 -18.14
CA ALA A 115 7.53 22.53 -18.11
C ALA A 115 7.13 21.07 -17.81
N ILE A 116 7.78 20.10 -18.46
CA ILE A 116 7.55 18.66 -18.20
C ILE A 116 7.87 18.31 -16.74
N ILE A 117 9.00 18.79 -16.20
CA ILE A 117 9.38 18.53 -14.80
C ILE A 117 8.34 19.10 -13.84
N VAL A 118 7.90 20.35 -14.04
CA VAL A 118 6.88 20.98 -13.17
C VAL A 118 5.58 20.18 -13.21
N VAL A 119 5.10 19.79 -14.39
CA VAL A 119 3.90 18.97 -14.53
C VAL A 119 4.06 17.63 -13.83
N LEU A 120 5.22 16.98 -13.97
CA LEU A 120 5.49 15.71 -13.32
C LEU A 120 5.51 15.83 -11.79
N VAL A 121 6.12 16.88 -11.25
CA VAL A 121 6.13 17.16 -9.80
C VAL A 121 4.71 17.39 -9.27
N LEU A 122 3.88 18.14 -10.01
CA LEU A 122 2.49 18.39 -9.61
C LEU A 122 1.67 17.10 -9.60
N ILE A 123 1.80 16.26 -10.63
CA ILE A 123 1.08 14.98 -10.71
C ILE A 123 1.50 14.06 -9.56
N VAL A 124 2.81 13.86 -9.37
CA VAL A 124 3.33 12.99 -8.29
C VAL A 124 2.93 13.53 -6.92
N GLY A 125 3.09 14.83 -6.70
CA GLY A 125 2.70 15.48 -5.44
C GLY A 125 1.20 15.35 -5.14
N ALA A 126 0.33 15.51 -6.15
CA ALA A 126 -1.11 15.34 -6.00
C ALA A 126 -1.49 13.90 -5.63
N VAL A 127 -0.89 12.90 -6.28
CA VAL A 127 -1.14 11.48 -5.98
C VAL A 127 -0.66 11.13 -4.57
N LEU A 128 0.54 11.58 -4.17
CA LEU A 128 1.05 11.36 -2.82
C LEU A 128 0.15 12.00 -1.76
N ALA A 129 -0.27 13.25 -1.97
CA ALA A 129 -1.18 13.93 -1.05
C ALA A 129 -2.53 13.21 -0.96
N ALA A 130 -3.07 12.73 -2.08
CA ALA A 130 -4.33 11.99 -2.12
C ALA A 130 -4.30 10.67 -1.35
N ILE A 131 -3.13 10.04 -1.16
CA ILE A 131 -2.99 8.80 -0.37
C ILE A 131 -2.59 9.11 1.08
N ALA A 132 -1.63 10.01 1.27
CA ALA A 132 -1.08 10.31 2.58
C ALA A 132 -2.08 11.03 3.50
N LEU A 133 -2.88 11.96 2.95
CA LEU A 133 -3.86 12.70 3.75
C LEU A 133 -4.97 11.80 4.33
N PRO A 134 -5.71 10.99 3.55
CA PRO A 134 -6.76 10.16 4.13
C PRO A 134 -6.21 9.13 5.13
N ALA A 135 -5.04 8.53 4.84
CA ALA A 135 -4.40 7.60 5.77
C ALA A 135 -3.98 8.28 7.09
N TYR A 136 -3.47 9.51 7.02
CA TYR A 136 -3.11 10.27 8.22
C TYR A 136 -4.35 10.66 9.04
N GLN A 137 -5.42 11.13 8.39
CA GLN A 137 -6.66 11.47 9.08
C GLN A 137 -7.28 10.25 9.77
N GLU A 138 -7.28 9.09 9.13
CA GLU A 138 -7.72 7.83 9.72
C GLU A 138 -6.91 7.45 10.96
N TYR A 139 -5.58 7.60 10.90
CA TYR A 139 -4.70 7.35 12.04
C TYR A 139 -4.99 8.30 13.20
N VAL A 140 -5.13 9.61 12.93
CA VAL A 140 -5.48 10.60 13.96
C VAL A 140 -6.84 10.29 14.56
N ALA A 141 -7.82 9.92 13.74
CA ALA A 141 -9.16 9.58 14.20
C ALA A 141 -9.17 8.39 15.17
N ARG A 142 -8.49 7.28 14.79
CA ARG A 142 -8.33 6.12 15.70
C ARG A 142 -7.63 6.49 16.99
N SER A 143 -6.55 7.27 16.89
CA SER A 143 -5.78 7.72 18.05
C SER A 143 -6.64 8.53 19.02
N LYS A 144 -7.44 9.48 18.51
CA LYS A 144 -8.35 10.30 19.33
C LYS A 144 -9.48 9.49 19.96
N THR A 145 -10.01 8.50 19.27
CA THR A 145 -11.02 7.61 19.84
C THR A 145 -10.42 6.75 20.96
N SER A 146 -9.21 6.23 20.79
CA SER A 146 -8.49 5.51 21.85
C SER A 146 -8.17 6.40 23.06
N GLU A 147 -7.79 7.66 22.82
CA GLU A 147 -7.60 8.67 23.88
C GLU A 147 -8.90 8.87 24.68
N ALA A 148 -10.03 9.06 24.00
CA ALA A 148 -11.34 9.19 24.65
C ALA A 148 -11.68 7.98 25.53
N LEU A 149 -11.43 6.75 25.06
CA LEU A 149 -11.67 5.53 25.84
C LEU A 149 -10.85 5.46 27.12
N VAL A 150 -9.59 5.90 27.06
CA VAL A 150 -8.73 5.98 28.24
C VAL A 150 -9.26 7.01 29.23
N THR A 151 -9.72 8.17 28.74
CA THR A 151 -10.35 9.21 29.57
C THR A 151 -11.63 8.71 30.23
N LEU A 152 -12.41 7.85 29.56
CA LEU A 152 -13.65 7.27 30.08
C LEU A 152 -13.43 6.09 31.05
N ALA A 153 -12.24 5.49 31.10
CA ALA A 153 -11.94 4.37 31.98
C ALA A 153 -12.33 4.58 33.46
N PRO A 154 -11.99 5.71 34.13
CA PRO A 154 -12.44 5.97 35.50
C PRO A 154 -13.97 6.07 35.63
N VAL A 155 -14.66 6.63 34.61
CA VAL A 155 -16.13 6.74 34.60
C VAL A 155 -16.76 5.34 34.57
N LYS A 156 -16.24 4.41 33.76
CA LYS A 156 -16.71 3.02 33.72
C LYS A 156 -16.63 2.36 35.10
N VAL A 157 -15.52 2.55 35.81
CA VAL A 157 -15.33 1.98 37.16
C VAL A 157 -16.34 2.57 38.14
N ALA A 158 -16.55 3.88 38.10
CA ALA A 158 -17.54 4.56 38.95
C ALA A 158 -18.97 4.06 38.68
N VAL A 159 -19.36 3.91 37.41
CA VAL A 159 -20.68 3.39 37.01
C VAL A 159 -20.90 1.97 37.54
N ALA A 160 -19.91 1.08 37.37
CA ALA A 160 -20.01 -0.29 37.84
C ALA A 160 -20.12 -0.37 39.37
N ALA A 161 -19.36 0.45 40.10
CA ALA A 161 -19.42 0.53 41.56
C ALA A 161 -20.79 1.04 42.03
N PHE A 162 -21.26 2.15 41.46
CA PHE A 162 -22.56 2.74 41.80
C PHE A 162 -23.71 1.77 41.56
N HIS A 163 -23.71 1.09 40.41
CA HIS A 163 -24.72 0.08 40.09
C HIS A 163 -24.70 -1.09 41.09
N GLY A 164 -23.52 -1.56 41.49
CA GLY A 164 -23.37 -2.63 42.47
C GLY A 164 -23.88 -2.26 43.86
N GLU A 165 -23.73 -1.00 44.27
CA GLU A 165 -24.18 -0.51 45.58
C GLU A 165 -25.68 -0.15 45.61
N HIS A 166 -26.18 0.53 44.58
CA HIS A 166 -27.52 1.12 44.57
C HIS A 166 -28.56 0.28 43.81
N GLY A 167 -28.14 -0.69 42.99
CA GLY A 167 -29.04 -1.49 42.16
C GLY A 167 -29.76 -0.72 41.05
N ARG A 168 -29.31 0.50 40.73
CA ARG A 168 -29.79 1.32 39.61
C ARG A 168 -28.62 1.91 38.83
N CYS A 169 -28.87 2.35 37.60
CA CYS A 169 -27.86 3.10 36.85
C CYS A 169 -27.70 4.50 37.47
N PRO A 170 -26.46 5.01 37.55
CA PRO A 170 -26.24 6.41 37.86
C PRO A 170 -26.73 7.28 36.70
N VAL A 171 -27.00 8.53 37.00
CA VAL A 171 -27.16 9.62 36.03
C VAL A 171 -26.13 10.70 36.33
N ASN A 172 -25.89 11.62 35.41
CA ASN A 172 -25.13 12.83 35.72
C ASN A 172 -25.73 13.53 36.96
N ASP A 173 -24.87 14.19 37.74
CA ASP A 173 -25.20 14.87 39.00
C ASP A 173 -25.60 13.97 40.19
N ASP A 174 -25.61 12.64 40.03
CA ASP A 174 -25.55 11.74 41.18
C ASP A 174 -24.23 11.93 41.97
N GLU A 175 -24.21 11.55 43.25
CA GLU A 175 -22.99 11.66 44.07
C GLU A 175 -21.82 10.90 43.41
N GLY A 176 -20.71 11.61 43.17
CA GLY A 176 -19.54 11.07 42.49
C GLY A 176 -19.56 11.20 40.97
N PHE A 177 -20.63 11.75 40.38
CA PHE A 177 -20.76 12.01 38.95
C PHE A 177 -20.89 13.51 38.66
N GLN A 178 -20.27 13.96 37.59
CA GLN A 178 -20.28 15.36 37.16
C GLN A 178 -21.46 15.62 36.21
N PRO A 179 -21.84 16.89 36.00
CA PRO A 179 -22.68 17.27 34.86
C PRO A 179 -22.00 16.88 33.55
N ALA A 180 -22.77 16.74 32.48
CA ALA A 180 -22.27 16.12 31.24
C ALA A 180 -21.07 16.86 30.61
N ASP A 181 -21.09 18.19 30.64
CA ASP A 181 -20.00 19.06 30.17
C ASP A 181 -18.80 19.09 31.12
N GLY A 182 -18.97 18.65 32.38
CA GLY A 182 -17.88 18.54 33.36
C GLY A 182 -16.84 17.48 33.02
N TYR A 183 -17.14 16.59 32.07
CA TYR A 183 -16.24 15.55 31.56
C TYR A 183 -15.49 15.96 30.28
N ALA A 184 -15.65 17.20 29.81
CA ALA A 184 -14.96 17.69 28.62
C ALA A 184 -13.43 17.68 28.83
N ASP A 185 -12.73 16.81 28.09
CA ASP A 185 -11.27 16.72 28.11
C ASP A 185 -10.77 16.04 26.83
N GLY A 186 -9.64 16.52 26.30
CA GLY A 186 -8.99 15.96 25.11
C GLY A 186 -9.94 15.85 23.91
N ALA A 187 -10.32 14.63 23.56
CA ALA A 187 -11.21 14.30 22.44
C ALA A 187 -12.70 14.22 22.81
N ILE A 188 -13.09 14.58 24.04
CA ILE A 188 -14.46 14.48 24.56
C ILE A 188 -15.04 15.88 24.77
N ASN A 189 -16.23 16.11 24.23
CA ASN A 189 -17.03 17.32 24.42
C ASN A 189 -17.92 17.22 25.66
N ALA A 190 -18.61 16.10 25.81
CA ALA A 190 -19.55 15.87 26.90
C ALA A 190 -19.75 14.36 27.13
N VAL A 191 -20.13 13.99 28.35
CA VAL A 191 -20.42 12.60 28.72
C VAL A 191 -21.75 12.51 29.43
N ARG A 192 -22.70 11.82 28.81
CA ARG A 192 -24.00 11.51 29.40
C ARG A 192 -23.98 10.10 29.98
N ILE A 193 -24.41 9.99 31.22
CA ILE A 193 -24.44 8.72 31.96
C ILE A 193 -25.90 8.40 32.23
N GLY A 194 -26.30 7.16 32.01
CA GLY A 194 -27.67 6.77 32.23
C GLY A 194 -27.96 5.31 31.93
N ARG A 195 -29.25 5.04 31.71
CA ARG A 195 -29.75 3.75 31.27
C ARG A 195 -30.06 3.82 29.77
N PHE A 196 -29.56 2.86 29.02
CA PHE A 196 -29.86 2.69 27.60
C PHE A 196 -31.18 1.93 27.39
N ASP A 197 -31.68 1.95 26.15
CA ASP A 197 -32.98 1.35 25.79
C ASP A 197 -33.04 -0.17 26.01
N ASN A 198 -31.89 -0.85 25.94
CA ASN A 198 -31.74 -2.27 26.26
C ASN A 198 -31.80 -2.56 27.78
N GLY A 199 -31.92 -1.53 28.62
CA GLY A 199 -31.99 -1.63 30.08
C GLY A 199 -30.62 -1.68 30.77
N HIS A 200 -29.52 -1.73 30.02
CA HIS A 200 -28.16 -1.68 30.55
C HIS A 200 -27.80 -0.28 31.02
N CYS A 201 -26.83 -0.18 31.93
CA CYS A 201 -26.25 1.12 32.28
C CYS A 201 -25.23 1.49 31.22
N GLY A 202 -25.02 2.77 30.98
CA GLY A 202 -24.08 3.14 29.94
C GLY A 202 -23.58 4.56 30.05
N VAL A 203 -22.56 4.80 29.24
CA VAL A 203 -21.89 6.08 29.08
C VAL A 203 -21.93 6.42 27.59
N GLU A 204 -22.57 7.54 27.26
CA GLU A 204 -22.60 8.15 25.94
C GLU A 204 -21.63 9.33 25.95
N ALA A 205 -20.53 9.23 25.22
CA ALA A 205 -19.53 10.29 25.10
C ALA A 205 -19.62 10.95 23.72
N GLU A 206 -19.79 12.26 23.71
CA GLU A 206 -19.72 13.06 22.49
C GLU A 206 -18.27 13.42 22.21
N LEU A 207 -17.79 13.08 21.03
CA LEU A 207 -16.43 13.33 20.59
C LEU A 207 -16.31 14.75 20.03
N THR A 208 -15.18 15.39 20.32
CA THR A 208 -14.78 16.64 19.65
C THR A 208 -13.37 16.51 19.09
N VAL A 209 -13.26 16.67 17.78
CA VAL A 209 -11.97 16.60 17.08
C VAL A 209 -11.98 17.67 15.99
N PRO A 210 -11.54 18.90 16.31
CA PRO A 210 -11.60 20.03 15.39
C PRO A 210 -10.92 19.72 14.05
N GLY A 211 -11.64 19.98 12.96
CA GLY A 211 -11.16 19.72 11.60
C GLY A 211 -11.30 18.27 11.13
N ASN A 212 -11.87 17.37 11.94
CA ASN A 212 -12.17 16.00 11.56
C ASN A 212 -13.68 15.73 11.64
N ALA A 213 -14.38 15.96 10.53
CA ALA A 213 -15.84 15.76 10.44
C ALA A 213 -16.28 14.29 10.61
N ALA A 214 -15.36 13.31 10.53
CA ALA A 214 -15.68 11.92 10.78
C ALA A 214 -15.87 11.61 12.28
N LEU A 215 -15.37 12.49 13.17
CA LEU A 215 -15.48 12.33 14.63
C LEU A 215 -16.17 13.48 15.33
N ASP A 216 -16.07 14.71 14.82
CA ASP A 216 -16.59 15.89 15.52
C ASP A 216 -18.12 15.82 15.67
N GLY A 217 -18.60 15.87 16.91
CA GLY A 217 -20.01 15.74 17.28
C GLY A 217 -20.55 14.30 17.22
N LYS A 218 -19.69 13.30 16.96
CA LYS A 218 -20.09 11.89 16.94
C LYS A 218 -20.12 11.28 18.33
N LEU A 219 -20.95 10.27 18.52
CA LEU A 219 -21.14 9.61 19.81
C LEU A 219 -20.36 8.29 19.88
N LEU A 220 -19.86 8.00 21.08
CA LEU A 220 -19.28 6.73 21.48
C LEU A 220 -20.11 6.18 22.65
N TRP A 221 -20.55 4.95 22.56
CA TRP A 221 -21.36 4.29 23.58
C TRP A 221 -20.56 3.19 24.27
N LEU A 222 -20.55 3.25 25.60
CA LEU A 222 -20.01 2.21 26.47
C LEU A 222 -21.18 1.62 27.25
N ASP A 223 -21.56 0.40 26.90
CA ASP A 223 -22.67 -0.32 27.49
C ASP A 223 -22.17 -1.27 28.59
N TYR A 224 -22.81 -1.22 29.76
CA TYR A 224 -22.52 -2.07 30.91
C TYR A 224 -23.70 -2.98 31.23
N ASN A 225 -23.48 -4.29 31.06
CA ASN A 225 -24.53 -5.29 31.26
C ASN A 225 -24.91 -5.56 32.73
N GLY A 226 -24.32 -4.82 33.68
CA GLY A 226 -24.56 -5.01 35.12
C GLY A 226 -23.72 -6.10 35.79
N ALA A 227 -22.97 -6.90 35.02
CA ALA A 227 -22.25 -8.09 35.49
C ALA A 227 -20.75 -8.06 35.16
N GLY A 228 -20.14 -6.87 35.13
CA GLY A 228 -18.70 -6.71 34.90
C GLY A 228 -18.27 -6.68 33.43
N HIS A 229 -19.19 -6.83 32.48
CA HIS A 229 -18.87 -6.76 31.05
C HIS A 229 -19.23 -5.40 30.47
N TRP A 230 -18.33 -4.88 29.64
CA TRP A 230 -18.50 -3.64 28.91
C TRP A 230 -18.41 -3.90 27.41
N GLU A 231 -19.38 -3.41 26.67
CA GLU A 231 -19.37 -3.41 25.21
C GLU A 231 -19.17 -1.97 24.73
N CYS A 232 -18.29 -1.77 23.76
CA CYS A 232 -18.04 -0.47 23.17
C CYS A 232 -18.58 -0.45 21.75
N SER A 233 -19.21 0.65 21.37
CA SER A 233 -19.65 0.93 20.00
C SER A 233 -19.58 2.43 19.74
N GLY A 234 -19.65 2.85 18.49
CA GLY A 234 -19.64 4.26 18.14
C GLY A 234 -20.41 4.58 16.87
N GLU A 235 -20.79 5.84 16.73
CA GLU A 235 -21.38 6.37 15.49
C GLU A 235 -20.38 6.56 14.33
N PRO A 236 -19.08 6.88 14.57
CA PRO A 236 -18.10 6.89 13.49
C PRO A 236 -17.97 5.52 12.79
N ASP A 237 -17.56 5.51 11.53
CA ASP A 237 -17.24 4.26 10.82
C ASP A 237 -16.20 3.43 11.61
N ASP A 238 -16.32 2.10 11.55
CA ASP A 238 -15.39 1.14 12.18
C ASP A 238 -13.92 1.38 11.84
N THR A 239 -13.67 1.95 10.66
CA THR A 239 -12.35 2.37 10.22
C THR A 239 -11.74 3.40 11.17
N TYR A 240 -12.52 4.23 11.86
CA TYR A 240 -12.03 5.21 12.82
C TYR A 240 -12.06 4.72 14.27
N LEU A 241 -12.67 3.57 14.53
CA LEU A 241 -12.79 2.99 15.86
C LEU A 241 -11.63 2.02 16.17
N PRO A 242 -11.20 1.94 17.43
CA PRO A 242 -10.29 0.89 17.89
C PRO A 242 -11.00 -0.47 17.88
N ALA A 243 -10.22 -1.55 17.84
CA ALA A 243 -10.75 -2.91 17.64
C ALA A 243 -11.80 -3.34 18.67
N GLU A 244 -11.73 -2.82 19.90
CA GLU A 244 -12.70 -3.11 20.97
C GLU A 244 -14.05 -2.43 20.83
N CYS A 245 -14.18 -1.47 19.91
CA CYS A 245 -15.40 -0.69 19.67
C CYS A 245 -16.01 -0.93 18.29
N ARG A 246 -15.49 -1.90 17.52
CA ARG A 246 -15.99 -2.24 16.18
C ARG A 246 -17.11 -3.28 16.29
N GLY A 247 -18.16 -3.15 15.48
CA GLY A 247 -19.35 -4.00 15.55
C GLY A 247 -20.18 -4.01 14.28
#